data_AF-A0A6G6J2D8-F1
#
_entry.id   AF-A0A6G6J2D8-F1
#
_cell.length_a   1.000
_cell.length_b   1.000
_cell.length_c   1.000
_cell.angle_alpha   90.00
_cell.angle_beta   90.00
_cell.angle_gamma   90.00
#
_symmetry.space_group_name_H-M   'P 1'
#
loop_
_entity.id
_entity.type
_entity.pdbx_description
1 polymer ?
#
loop_
_entity_poly.entity_id
_entity_poly.type
_entity_poly.pdbx_seq_one_letter_code
_entity_poly.pdbx_strand_id
1 'polypeptide(L)'
;MDLPTYMQSLPRGGKKRLAIVLGVAPSYLSRLISGDRSITAERAIKVEQATGGAVTRFELRPDIDWIGLPAGSVAPDLEQIVAASGGMVQGVGSAVQASSAGSAA
;
A
#
# COMPACT_ATOMS: atom_id res chain seq x y z
N MET A 1 -16.55 -3.77 -3.23
CA MET A 1 -15.55 -3.74 -4.31
C MET A 1 -14.23 -4.24 -3.75
N ASP A 2 -13.60 -5.22 -4.39
CA ASP A 2 -12.30 -5.73 -3.92
C ASP A 2 -11.14 -4.76 -4.17
N LEU A 3 -10.11 -4.84 -3.32
CA LEU A 3 -8.87 -4.06 -3.45
C LEU A 3 -8.24 -4.12 -4.86
N PRO A 4 -8.01 -5.30 -5.48
CA PRO A 4 -7.45 -5.36 -6.83
C PRO A 4 -8.30 -4.66 -7.88
N THR A 5 -9.62 -4.71 -7.77
CA THR A 5 -10.55 -4.04 -8.68
C THR A 5 -10.46 -2.53 -8.51
N TYR A 6 -10.41 -2.05 -7.26
CA TYR A 6 -10.23 -0.62 -6.96
C TYR A 6 -8.92 -0.07 -7.53
N MET A 7 -7.84 -0.86 -7.44
CA MET A 7 -6.53 -0.49 -7.99
C MET A 7 -6.49 -0.35 -9.51
N GLN A 8 -7.39 -1.02 -10.21
CA GLN A 8 -7.53 -0.93 -11.68
C GLN A 8 -8.37 0.28 -12.09
N SER A 9 -9.31 0.70 -11.25
CA SER A 9 -10.12 1.90 -11.49
C SER A 9 -9.35 3.20 -11.25
N LEU A 10 -8.26 3.15 -10.48
CA LEU A 10 -7.44 4.33 -10.18
C LEU A 10 -6.67 4.83 -11.43
N PRO A 11 -6.52 6.15 -11.59
CA PRO A 11 -5.72 6.72 -12.68
C PRO A 11 -4.23 6.38 -12.53
N ARG A 12 -3.44 6.63 -13.60
CA ARG A 12 -1.98 6.41 -13.57
C ARG A 12 -1.35 7.14 -12.37
N GLY A 13 -0.65 6.39 -11.53
CA GLY A 13 -0.04 6.89 -10.30
C GLY A 13 -0.89 6.76 -9.03
N GLY A 14 -2.17 6.39 -9.13
CA GLY A 14 -3.06 6.19 -7.97
C GLY A 14 -2.56 5.11 -7.01
N LYS A 15 -1.96 4.02 -7.52
CA LYS A 15 -1.30 2.98 -6.69
C LYS A 15 -0.18 3.57 -5.81
N LYS A 16 0.64 4.46 -6.37
CA LYS A 16 1.73 5.10 -5.63
C LYS A 16 1.20 6.08 -4.58
N ARG A 17 0.17 6.86 -4.94
CA ARG A 17 -0.55 7.77 -4.04
C ARG A 17 -1.10 7.02 -2.83
N LEU A 18 -1.80 5.91 -3.08
CA LEU A 18 -2.36 5.07 -2.04
C LEU A 18 -1.27 4.43 -1.15
N ALA A 19 -0.16 3.98 -1.73
CA ALA A 19 0.96 3.46 -0.95
C ALA A 19 1.53 4.50 0.03
N ILE A 20 1.68 5.76 -0.42
CA ILE A 20 2.14 6.88 0.42
C ILE A 20 1.16 7.14 1.57
N VAL A 21 -0.14 7.21 1.28
CA VAL A 21 -1.17 7.47 2.30
C VAL A 21 -1.25 6.34 3.33
N LEU A 22 -1.09 5.10 2.89
CA LEU A 22 -1.01 3.95 3.79
C LEU A 22 0.31 3.88 4.57
N GLY A 23 1.32 4.68 4.21
CA GLY A 23 2.66 4.64 4.78
C GLY A 23 3.42 3.36 4.46
N VAL A 24 3.23 2.81 3.26
CA VAL A 24 3.80 1.52 2.84
C VAL A 24 4.64 1.66 1.57
N ALA A 25 5.61 0.77 1.40
CA ALA A 25 6.32 0.68 0.14
C ALA A 25 5.37 0.21 -0.99
N PRO A 26 5.49 0.73 -2.22
CA PRO A 26 4.65 0.31 -3.35
C PRO A 26 4.81 -1.18 -3.68
N SER A 27 6.02 -1.74 -3.53
CA SER A 27 6.27 -3.17 -3.68
C SER A 27 5.52 -4.01 -2.64
N TYR A 28 5.39 -3.50 -1.41
CA TYR A 28 4.59 -4.16 -0.36
C TYR A 28 3.10 -4.12 -0.71
N LEU A 29 2.60 -2.97 -1.15
CA LEU A 29 1.21 -2.85 -1.61
C LEU A 29 0.91 -3.81 -2.77
N SER A 30 1.83 -3.95 -3.74
CA SER A 30 1.69 -4.93 -4.82
C SER A 30 1.57 -6.36 -4.31
N ARG A 31 2.35 -6.75 -3.30
CA ARG A 31 2.26 -8.09 -2.68
C ARG A 31 0.93 -8.32 -1.96
N LEU A 32 0.38 -7.29 -1.32
CA LEU A 32 -0.97 -7.36 -0.74
C LEU A 32 -2.03 -7.56 -1.81
N ILE A 33 -1.94 -6.81 -2.92
CA ILE A 33 -2.90 -6.89 -4.03
C ILE A 33 -2.84 -8.27 -4.73
N SER A 34 -1.64 -8.81 -4.90
CA SER A 34 -1.44 -10.14 -5.49
C SER A 34 -1.82 -11.30 -4.55
N GLY A 35 -2.16 -11.03 -3.29
CA GLY A 35 -2.49 -12.07 -2.31
C GLY A 35 -1.28 -12.81 -1.73
N ASP A 36 -0.05 -12.40 -2.06
CA ASP A 36 1.19 -12.97 -1.49
C ASP A 36 1.29 -12.72 0.02
N ARG A 37 0.70 -11.62 0.50
CA ARG A 37 0.54 -11.34 1.93
C ARG A 37 -0.91 -11.00 2.28
N SER A 38 -1.38 -11.58 3.37
CA SER A 38 -2.65 -11.19 3.98
C SER A 38 -2.58 -9.77 4.56
N ILE A 39 -3.67 -9.04 4.40
CA ILE A 39 -3.86 -7.73 5.03
C ILE A 39 -4.14 -7.93 6.52
N THR A 40 -3.47 -7.14 7.35
CA THR A 40 -3.72 -7.11 8.81
C THR A 40 -4.94 -6.25 9.11
N ALA A 41 -5.59 -6.49 10.26
CA ALA A 41 -6.80 -5.77 10.65
C ALA A 41 -6.61 -4.24 10.66
N GLU A 42 -5.52 -3.77 11.27
CA GLU A 42 -5.18 -2.34 11.31
C GLU A 42 -5.03 -1.72 9.92
N ARG A 43 -4.49 -2.48 8.96
CA ARG A 43 -4.32 -2.01 7.58
C ARG A 43 -5.62 -1.99 6.83
N ALA A 44 -6.51 -2.96 7.05
CA ALA A 44 -7.83 -2.96 6.42
C ALA A 44 -8.63 -1.71 6.82
N ILE A 45 -8.55 -1.29 8.09
CA ILE A 45 -9.13 -0.02 8.54
C ILE A 45 -8.51 1.17 7.80
N LYS A 46 -7.18 1.23 7.72
CA LYS A 46 -6.48 2.32 7.00
C LYS A 46 -6.83 2.37 5.51
N VAL A 47 -7.01 1.21 4.86
CA VAL A 47 -7.41 1.13 3.46
C VAL A 47 -8.83 1.64 3.29
N GLU A 48 -9.76 1.24 4.15
CA GLU A 48 -11.14 1.75 4.11
C GLU A 48 -11.18 3.28 4.26
N GLN A 49 -10.41 3.81 5.21
CA GLN A 49 -10.27 5.25 5.42
C GLN A 49 -9.65 5.96 4.20
N ALA A 50 -8.54 5.45 3.68
CA ALA A 50 -7.82 6.04 2.54
C ALA A 50 -8.62 5.98 1.23
N THR A 51 -9.53 5.02 1.12
CA THR A 51 -10.41 4.86 -0.05
C THR A 51 -11.79 5.51 0.14
N GLY A 52 -12.03 6.18 1.28
CA GLY A 52 -13.31 6.82 1.59
C GLY A 52 -14.48 5.84 1.63
N GLY A 53 -14.23 4.57 1.99
CA GLY A 53 -15.24 3.51 2.01
C GLY A 53 -15.48 2.82 0.67
N ALA A 54 -14.70 3.12 -0.39
CA ALA A 54 -14.81 2.40 -1.66
C ALA A 54 -14.38 0.93 -1.56
N VAL A 55 -13.41 0.64 -0.67
CA VAL A 55 -13.02 -0.73 -0.29
C VAL A 55 -13.23 -0.87 1.20
N THR A 56 -14.11 -1.77 1.62
CA THR A 56 -14.42 -1.92 3.06
C THR A 56 -13.51 -2.95 3.73
N ARG A 57 -13.28 -2.77 5.03
CA ARG A 57 -12.51 -3.70 5.86
C ARG A 57 -13.12 -5.11 5.92
N PHE A 58 -14.45 -5.20 5.80
CA PHE A 58 -15.20 -6.45 5.72
C PHE A 58 -14.85 -7.25 4.46
N GLU A 59 -14.66 -6.58 3.32
CA GLU A 59 -14.24 -7.24 2.08
C GLU A 59 -12.76 -7.64 2.10
N LEU A 60 -11.91 -6.83 2.75
CA LEU A 60 -10.48 -7.12 2.85
C LEU A 60 -10.16 -8.30 3.77
N ARG A 61 -10.93 -8.46 4.84
CA ARG A 61 -10.78 -9.52 5.85
C ARG A 61 -12.18 -9.96 6.29
N PRO A 62 -12.83 -10.84 5.51
CA PRO A 62 -14.13 -11.42 5.89
C PRO A 62 -13.99 -12.39 7.07
N ASP A 63 -12.77 -12.84 7.36
CA ASP A 63 -12.47 -13.77 8.44
C ASP A 63 -12.37 -13.13 9.83
N ILE A 64 -12.46 -11.80 9.94
CA ILE A 64 -12.50 -11.07 11.21
C ILE A 64 -13.90 -10.49 11.44
N ASP A 65 -14.43 -10.68 12.65
CA ASP A 65 -15.62 -9.96 13.12
C ASP A 65 -15.26 -8.53 13.54
N TRP A 66 -15.72 -7.55 12.76
CA TRP A 66 -15.43 -6.13 12.95
C TRP A 66 -16.37 -5.42 13.95
N ILE A 67 -17.22 -6.18 14.64
CA ILE A 67 -18.22 -5.68 15.57
C ILE A 67 -17.54 -4.99 16.77
N GLY A 68 -17.89 -3.73 17.03
CA GLY A 68 -17.40 -2.96 18.20
C GLY A 68 -16.18 -2.07 17.96
N LEU A 69 -15.60 -2.05 16.74
CA LEU A 69 -14.53 -1.11 16.39
C LEU A 69 -15.11 0.18 15.80
N PRO A 70 -14.70 1.38 16.29
CA PRO A 70 -15.21 2.64 15.75
C PRO A 70 -14.80 2.78 14.28
N ALA A 71 -15.77 3.17 13.44
CA ALA A 71 -15.47 3.57 12.06
C ALA A 71 -14.49 4.76 12.12
N GLY A 72 -13.35 4.60 11.44
CA GLY A 72 -12.23 5.52 11.49
C GLY A 72 -12.59 7.00 11.48
N SER A 73 -12.14 7.74 12.49
CA SER A 73 -12.26 9.20 12.53
C SER A 73 -11.34 9.81 11.45
N VAL A 74 -11.96 10.49 10.49
CA VAL A 74 -11.46 11.40 9.44
C VAL A 74 -9.99 11.24 9.01
N ALA A 75 -9.76 10.70 7.82
CA ALA A 75 -8.45 10.73 7.17
C ALA A 75 -8.15 12.12 6.56
N PRO A 76 -6.88 12.56 6.55
CA PRO A 76 -6.48 13.74 5.80
C PRO A 76 -6.63 13.51 4.29
N ASP A 77 -7.03 14.56 3.59
CA ASP A 77 -7.30 14.59 2.16
C ASP A 77 -6.12 14.01 1.35
N LEU A 78 -6.41 13.05 0.46
CA LEU A 78 -5.42 12.29 -0.32
C LEU A 78 -4.52 13.21 -1.16
N GLU A 79 -5.03 14.38 -1.58
CA GLU A 79 -4.26 15.38 -2.31
C GLU A 79 -3.26 16.12 -1.41
N GLN A 80 -3.66 16.45 -0.17
CA GLN A 80 -2.79 17.16 0.79
C GLN A 80 -1.57 16.35 1.21
N ILE A 81 -1.72 15.06 1.51
CA ILE A 81 -0.61 14.21 1.96
C ILE A 81 0.45 14.09 0.87
N VAL A 82 0.02 13.97 -0.39
CA VAL A 82 0.95 13.72 -1.48
C VAL A 82 1.55 15.02 -2.03
N ALA A 83 0.86 16.15 -1.89
CA ALA A 83 1.48 17.46 -2.05
C ALA A 83 2.64 17.67 -1.06
N ALA A 84 2.48 17.22 0.20
CA ALA A 84 3.54 17.28 1.21
C ALA A 84 4.69 16.28 1.00
N SER A 85 4.44 15.15 0.34
CA SER A 85 5.44 14.08 0.12
C SER A 85 6.39 14.32 -1.07
N GLY A 86 6.41 15.53 -1.66
CA GLY A 86 7.27 15.92 -2.78
C GLY A 86 8.80 15.92 -2.50
N GLY A 87 9.22 15.60 -1.28
CA GLY A 87 10.63 15.41 -0.92
C GLY A 87 11.06 13.94 -0.98
N MET A 88 11.87 13.62 -2.00
CA MET A 88 13.01 12.69 -1.89
C MET A 88 12.75 11.24 -1.45
N VAL A 89 12.60 10.32 -2.42
CA VAL A 89 13.27 8.99 -2.37
C VAL A 89 13.63 8.53 -3.78
N GLN A 90 14.90 8.71 -4.14
CA GLN A 90 15.52 8.09 -5.31
C GLN A 90 15.88 6.64 -5.02
N GLY A 91 15.64 5.77 -6.00
CA GLY A 91 16.53 4.66 -6.36
C GLY A 91 16.76 3.54 -5.34
N VAL A 92 15.95 2.49 -5.42
CA VAL A 92 16.45 1.12 -5.21
C VAL A 92 16.37 0.41 -6.56
N GLY A 93 17.34 0.74 -7.41
CA GLY A 93 17.70 -0.03 -8.58
C GLY A 93 18.65 -1.15 -8.15
N SER A 94 18.38 -2.36 -8.66
CA SER A 94 19.20 -3.56 -8.53
C SER A 94 20.69 -3.32 -8.78
N ALA A 95 21.54 -3.98 -7.99
CA ALA A 95 22.88 -4.38 -8.42
C ALA A 95 23.22 -5.76 -7.83
N VAL A 96 23.14 -6.75 -8.71
CA VAL A 96 23.77 -8.06 -8.60
C VAL A 96 25.27 -7.89 -8.29
N GLN A 97 25.76 -8.42 -7.16
CA GLN A 97 27.20 -8.51 -6.94
C GLN A 97 27.73 -9.73 -7.70
N ALA A 98 28.43 -9.47 -8.79
CA ALA A 98 29.37 -10.40 -9.38
C ALA A 98 30.56 -10.58 -8.43
N SER A 99 30.82 -11.81 -7.99
CA SER A 99 32.07 -12.19 -7.33
C SER A 99 32.89 -13.04 -8.30
N SER A 100 33.69 -12.37 -9.11
CA SER A 100 34.84 -12.95 -9.80
C SER A 100 36.07 -12.11 -9.46
N ALA A 101 36.97 -12.69 -8.67
CA ALA A 101 38.33 -12.20 -8.51
C ALA A 101 39.26 -13.42 -8.47
N GLY A 102 40.00 -13.61 -9.55
CA GLY A 102 41.24 -14.37 -9.57
C GLY A 102 42.44 -13.42 -9.60
N SER A 103 43.51 -13.78 -8.89
CA SER A 103 44.95 -13.49 -9.15
C SER A 103 45.70 -13.64 -7.82
N ALA A 104 46.59 -14.62 -7.67
CA ALA A 104 47.97 -14.69 -8.20
C ALA A 104 48.97 -13.95 -7.29
N ALA A 105 49.77 -14.74 -6.58
CA ALA A 105 51.20 -14.56 -6.34
C ALA A 105 51.75 -15.87 -5.77
#